data_AF-A0A8I1LDX0-F1
#
_entry.id   AF-A0A8I1LDX0-F1
#
_cell.length_a   1.000
_cell.length_b   1.000
_cell.length_c   1.000
_cell.angle_alpha   90.00
_cell.angle_beta   90.00
_cell.angle_gamma   90.00
#
_symmetry.space_group_name_H-M   'P 1'
#
loop_
_entity.id
_entity.type
_entity.pdbx_description
1 polymer ?
#
loop_
_entity_poly.entity_id
_entity_poly.type
_entity_poly.pdbx_seq_one_letter_code
_entity_poly.pdbx_strand_id
1 'polypeptide(L)'
;MGRPAKATLTLTGATAGGSYDSTVSFGDGPSGPDNPALGYLWARSRIARISDYISGAHDDELRRRIVSLGLTYNLLTKFTSFVAVDEIVRNPDGQATDVKQPLPLPKGVSNLAVGKSIRNYSEPSLAHIAGMLLVALGFVLLRRRSKVSMR
;
A
#
# COMPACT_ATOMS: atom_id res chain seq x y z
N MET A 1 32.74 9.90 5.40
CA MET A 1 34.06 9.86 6.05
C MET A 1 34.12 8.74 7.07
N GLY A 2 34.36 7.51 6.58
CA GLY A 2 34.60 6.35 7.45
C GLY A 2 36.07 6.30 7.84
N ARG A 3 36.37 6.16 9.14
CA ARG A 3 37.75 5.89 9.59
C ARG A 3 38.23 4.55 9.01
N PRO A 4 39.48 4.42 8.58
CA PRO A 4 40.03 3.13 8.17
C PRO A 4 39.97 2.19 9.38
N ALA A 5 39.11 1.18 9.30
CA ALA A 5 39.01 0.17 10.33
C ALA A 5 40.19 -0.79 10.17
N LYS A 6 40.98 -0.96 11.23
CA LYS A 6 41.95 -2.07 11.33
C LYS A 6 41.15 -3.37 11.41
N ALA A 7 40.82 -3.93 10.25
CA ALA A 7 40.08 -5.18 10.13
C ALA A 7 41.03 -6.32 9.80
N THR A 8 40.70 -7.52 10.28
CA THR A 8 41.40 -8.76 9.98
C THR A 8 40.38 -9.79 9.47
N LEU A 9 40.68 -10.45 8.36
CA LEU A 9 39.88 -11.55 7.80
C LEU A 9 40.65 -12.85 7.96
N THR A 10 40.10 -13.79 8.73
CA THR A 10 40.62 -15.15 8.85
C THR A 10 39.76 -16.08 7.98
N LEU A 11 40.42 -16.79 7.06
CA LEU A 11 39.84 -17.76 6.14
C LEU A 11 40.31 -19.16 6.55
N THR A 12 39.38 -19.99 7.00
CA THR A 12 39.63 -21.39 7.33
C THR A 12 38.89 -22.33 6.37
N GLY A 13 39.45 -23.52 6.16
CA GLY A 13 38.84 -24.51 5.28
C GLY A 13 39.59 -25.85 5.27
N ALA A 14 39.16 -26.76 4.42
CA ALA A 14 39.83 -28.02 4.15
C ALA A 14 40.24 -28.07 2.67
N THR A 15 41.46 -28.54 2.41
CA THR A 15 42.00 -28.76 1.08
C THR A 15 42.43 -30.22 0.93
N ALA A 16 42.75 -30.66 -0.29
CA ALA A 16 43.29 -32.00 -0.51
C ALA A 16 44.58 -32.29 0.30
N GLY A 17 45.31 -31.24 0.71
CA GLY A 17 46.53 -31.35 1.53
C GLY A 17 46.30 -31.22 3.04
N GLY A 18 45.06 -31.09 3.51
CA GLY A 18 44.72 -30.93 4.93
C GLY A 18 44.03 -29.59 5.25
N SER A 19 43.99 -29.24 6.54
CA SER A 19 43.35 -28.01 7.03
C SER A 19 44.10 -26.76 6.54
N TYR A 20 43.34 -25.78 6.09
CA TYR A 20 43.81 -24.48 5.61
C TYR A 20 43.39 -23.38 6.58
N ASP A 21 44.33 -22.52 6.96
CA ASP A 21 44.12 -21.31 7.74
C ASP A 21 44.96 -20.18 7.13
N SER A 22 44.33 -19.06 6.80
CA SER A 22 44.99 -17.88 6.27
C SER A 22 44.36 -16.63 6.86
N THR A 23 45.19 -15.72 7.36
CA THR A 23 44.74 -14.46 7.93
C THR A 23 45.27 -13.29 7.12
N VAL A 24 44.39 -12.41 6.68
CA VAL A 24 44.69 -11.19 5.92
C VAL A 24 44.36 -9.97 6.77
N SER A 25 45.34 -9.08 6.96
CA SER A 25 45.17 -7.80 7.66
C SER A 25 44.98 -6.67 6.66
N PHE A 26 44.00 -5.80 6.88
CA PHE A 26 43.70 -4.65 6.03
C PHE A 26 44.33 -3.34 6.53
N GLY A 27 45.39 -3.43 7.35
CA GLY A 27 45.93 -2.32 8.14
C GLY A 27 46.58 -1.17 7.38
N ASP A 28 47.24 -1.42 6.23
CA ASP A 28 48.21 -0.45 5.67
C ASP A 28 48.17 -0.31 4.13
N GLY A 29 47.11 -0.79 3.47
CA GLY A 29 46.93 -0.54 2.03
C GLY A 29 46.62 0.93 1.75
N PRO A 30 46.85 1.46 0.52
CA PRO A 30 46.44 2.82 0.16
C PRO A 30 44.92 2.93 0.26
N SER A 31 44.44 3.29 1.45
CA SER A 31 43.06 3.70 1.69
C SER A 31 42.91 5.08 1.09
N GLY A 32 42.75 5.11 -0.24
CA GLY A 32 42.31 6.31 -0.94
C GLY A 32 41.01 6.81 -0.29
N PRO A 33 40.80 8.13 -0.21
CA PRO A 33 39.66 8.71 0.48
C PRO A 33 38.36 8.07 -0.01
N ASP A 34 37.57 7.53 0.93
CA ASP A 34 36.21 7.00 0.75
C ASP A 34 35.93 6.46 -0.68
N ASN A 35 36.22 5.19 -0.99
CA ASN A 35 35.84 4.59 -2.29
C ASN A 35 34.32 4.35 -2.32
N PRO A 36 33.51 5.23 -2.95
CA PRO A 36 32.05 5.09 -2.90
C PRO A 36 31.60 3.83 -3.65
N ALA A 37 32.37 3.38 -4.64
CA ALA A 37 32.04 2.21 -5.46
C ALA A 37 32.01 0.92 -4.64
N LEU A 38 32.82 0.80 -3.57
CA LEU A 38 32.78 -0.37 -2.69
C LEU A 38 31.42 -0.52 -2.00
N GLY A 39 30.82 0.59 -1.56
CA GLY A 39 29.48 0.59 -0.97
C GLY A 39 28.42 0.09 -1.95
N TYR A 40 28.45 0.59 -3.20
CA TYR A 40 27.54 0.13 -4.24
C TYR A 40 27.77 -1.33 -4.65
N LEU A 41 29.03 -1.78 -4.74
CA LEU A 41 29.38 -3.17 -5.05
C LEU A 41 28.89 -4.13 -3.96
N TRP A 42 29.09 -3.76 -2.69
CA TRP A 42 28.55 -4.51 -1.56
C TRP A 42 27.02 -4.56 -1.60
N ALA A 43 26.34 -3.42 -1.82
CA ALA A 43 24.89 -3.37 -1.85
C ALA A 43 24.31 -4.23 -2.99
N ARG A 44 24.87 -4.14 -4.20
CA ARG A 44 24.46 -4.96 -5.36
C ARG A 44 24.67 -6.45 -5.11
N SER A 45 25.83 -6.85 -4.60
CA SER A 45 26.11 -8.27 -4.30
C SER A 45 25.20 -8.80 -3.19
N ARG A 46 24.89 -7.97 -2.18
CA ARG A 46 23.95 -8.34 -1.11
C ARG A 46 22.53 -8.50 -1.62
N ILE A 47 22.05 -7.60 -2.48
CA ILE A 47 20.72 -7.69 -3.10
C ILE A 47 20.62 -8.95 -3.97
N ALA A 48 21.62 -9.24 -4.79
CA ALA A 48 21.65 -10.43 -5.63
C ALA A 48 21.52 -11.70 -4.77
N ARG A 49 22.34 -11.82 -3.73
CA ARG A 49 22.30 -12.97 -2.81
C ARG A 49 20.95 -13.14 -2.11
N ILE A 50 20.31 -12.04 -1.69
CA ILE A 50 18.97 -12.12 -1.05
C ILE A 50 17.91 -12.51 -2.08
N SER A 51 18.03 -12.02 -3.32
CA SER A 51 17.09 -12.28 -4.40
C SER A 51 17.03 -13.76 -4.79
N ASP A 52 18.14 -14.50 -4.65
CA ASP A 52 18.19 -15.95 -4.93
C ASP A 52 17.29 -16.78 -4.01
N TYR A 53 17.00 -16.29 -2.80
CA TYR A 53 16.15 -16.98 -1.82
C TYR A 53 14.66 -16.61 -1.93
N ILE A 54 14.32 -15.60 -2.74
CA ILE A 54 12.91 -15.21 -2.94
C ILE A 54 12.25 -16.25 -3.83
N SER A 55 11.29 -16.99 -3.26
CA SER A 55 10.61 -18.10 -3.93
C SER A 55 9.11 -17.87 -4.11
N GLY A 56 8.57 -16.72 -3.67
CA GLY A 56 7.17 -16.38 -3.94
C GLY A 56 6.68 -15.09 -3.29
N ALA A 57 5.35 -14.99 -3.17
CA ALA A 57 4.68 -13.81 -2.63
C ALA A 57 4.85 -13.62 -1.12
N HIS A 58 5.20 -14.68 -0.37
CA HIS A 58 5.22 -14.69 1.10
C HIS A 58 6.53 -14.20 1.75
N ASP A 59 7.55 -13.83 0.96
CA ASP A 59 8.86 -13.40 1.47
C ASP A 59 8.90 -11.89 1.77
N ASP A 60 7.92 -11.38 2.53
CA ASP A 60 7.75 -9.96 2.82
C ASP A 60 8.96 -9.34 3.54
N GLU A 61 9.63 -10.12 4.39
CA GLU A 61 10.84 -9.65 5.09
C GLU A 61 12.01 -9.45 4.12
N LEU A 62 12.25 -10.42 3.23
CA LEU A 62 13.33 -10.33 2.23
C LEU A 62 13.06 -9.20 1.24
N ARG A 63 11.79 -9.03 0.84
CA ARG A 63 11.35 -7.91 0.01
C ARG A 63 11.65 -6.57 0.67
N ARG A 64 11.25 -6.39 1.94
CA ARG A 64 11.55 -5.16 2.71
C ARG A 64 13.04 -4.88 2.80
N ARG A 65 13.86 -5.92 2.97
CA ARG A 65 15.33 -5.80 2.99
C ARG A 65 15.89 -5.33 1.65
N ILE A 66 15.42 -5.88 0.54
CA ILE A 66 15.84 -5.44 -0.80
C ILE A 66 15.41 -4.00 -1.06
N VAL A 67 14.16 -3.63 -0.73
CA VAL A 67 13.67 -2.24 -0.87
C VAL A 67 14.50 -1.28 -0.03
N SER A 68 14.78 -1.62 1.23
CA SER A 68 15.63 -0.81 2.11
C SER A 68 17.02 -0.59 1.52
N LEU A 69 17.69 -1.64 1.06
CA LEU A 69 19.00 -1.52 0.42
C LEU A 69 18.93 -0.71 -0.89
N GLY A 70 17.89 -0.92 -1.68
CA GLY A 70 17.63 -0.17 -2.90
C GLY A 70 17.46 1.33 -2.65
N LEU A 71 16.70 1.71 -1.63
CA LEU A 71 16.50 3.12 -1.26
C LEU A 71 17.76 3.73 -0.63
N THR A 72 18.43 3.04 0.30
CA THR A 72 19.64 3.56 0.97
C THR A 72 20.77 3.82 -0.02
N TYR A 73 20.92 2.98 -1.03
CA TYR A 73 22.00 3.09 -2.02
C TYR A 73 21.52 3.60 -3.38
N ASN A 74 20.30 4.13 -3.50
CA ASN A 74 19.73 4.59 -4.78
C ASN A 74 19.93 3.58 -5.93
N LEU A 75 19.57 2.32 -5.68
CA LEU A 75 19.66 1.22 -6.64
C LEU A 75 18.28 0.83 -7.15
N LEU A 76 18.20 0.60 -8.46
CA LEU A 76 17.06 -0.03 -9.09
C LEU A 76 17.08 -1.54 -8.79
N THR A 77 15.95 -2.07 -8.34
CA THR A 77 15.77 -3.47 -7.97
C THR A 77 14.47 -4.00 -8.58
N LYS A 78 14.17 -5.29 -8.41
CA LYS A 78 12.86 -5.85 -8.79
C LYS A 78 11.67 -5.13 -8.12
N PHE A 79 11.90 -4.44 -7.00
CA PHE A 79 10.86 -3.81 -6.18
C PHE A 79 10.96 -2.28 -6.13
N THR A 80 11.88 -1.65 -6.86
CA THR A 80 12.09 -0.19 -6.88
C THR A 80 12.21 0.31 -8.31
N SER A 81 11.71 1.52 -8.57
CA SER A 81 11.76 2.18 -9.88
C SER A 81 12.09 3.65 -9.71
N PHE A 82 12.85 4.22 -10.64
CA PHE A 82 13.03 5.67 -10.71
C PHE A 82 11.87 6.29 -11.49
N VAL A 83 11.20 7.26 -10.87
CA VAL A 83 10.11 8.03 -11.49
C VAL A 83 10.55 9.49 -11.52
N ALA A 84 10.60 10.07 -12.71
CA ALA A 84 10.78 11.50 -12.87
C ALA A 84 9.40 12.17 -12.82
N VAL A 85 9.20 13.05 -11.84
CA VAL A 85 7.98 13.85 -11.71
C VAL A 85 8.30 15.24 -12.22
N ASP A 86 7.56 15.68 -13.25
CA ASP A 86 7.57 17.05 -13.74
C ASP A 86 6.30 17.75 -13.24
N GLU A 87 6.46 18.71 -12.34
CA GLU A 87 5.35 19.41 -11.70
C GLU A 87 5.20 20.80 -12.32
N ILE A 88 4.08 21.01 -13.03
CA ILE A 88 3.75 22.31 -13.62
C ILE A 88 2.53 22.87 -12.89
N VAL A 89 2.75 23.91 -12.09
CA VAL A 89 1.66 24.64 -11.43
C VAL A 89 0.91 25.47 -12.48
N ARG A 90 -0.32 25.07 -12.81
CA ARG A 90 -1.16 25.76 -13.82
C ARG A 90 -1.89 26.98 -13.30
N ASN A 91 -2.05 27.10 -11.99
CA ASN A 91 -2.67 28.26 -11.33
C ASN A 91 -1.79 28.69 -10.14
N PRO A 92 -0.68 29.41 -10.39
CA PRO A 92 0.28 29.80 -9.34
C PRO A 92 -0.35 30.73 -8.30
N ASP A 93 -1.24 31.61 -8.74
CA ASP A 93 -1.84 32.66 -7.90
C ASP A 93 -3.12 32.22 -7.18
N GLY A 94 -3.58 30.99 -7.43
CA GLY A 94 -4.81 30.45 -6.85
C GLY A 94 -6.10 31.16 -7.28
N GLN A 95 -6.02 32.11 -8.23
CA GLN A 95 -7.17 32.87 -8.71
C GLN A 95 -7.92 32.07 -9.79
N ALA A 96 -8.66 31.05 -9.35
CA ALA A 96 -9.61 30.34 -10.21
C ALA A 96 -11.01 30.94 -10.02
N THR A 97 -11.76 31.00 -11.11
CA THR A 97 -13.19 31.33 -11.08
C THR A 97 -13.99 30.05 -11.22
N ASP A 98 -15.01 29.86 -10.38
CA ASP A 98 -15.94 28.76 -10.56
C ASP A 98 -16.74 28.96 -11.86
N VAL A 99 -16.62 27.97 -12.76
CA VAL A 99 -17.40 27.90 -13.99
C VAL A 99 -18.28 26.67 -13.91
N LYS A 100 -19.58 26.85 -14.14
CA LYS A 100 -20.52 25.73 -14.23
C LYS A 100 -20.31 24.99 -15.55
N GLN A 101 -19.46 23.96 -15.52
CA GLN A 101 -19.18 23.16 -16.70
C GLN A 101 -20.43 22.37 -17.11
N PRO A 102 -20.86 22.45 -18.39
CA PRO A 102 -21.94 21.62 -18.87
C PRO A 102 -21.56 20.14 -18.75
N LEU A 103 -22.52 19.31 -18.36
CA LEU A 103 -22.41 17.85 -18.33
C LEU A 103 -23.20 17.28 -19.50
N PRO A 104 -22.73 17.43 -20.75
CA PRO A 104 -23.42 16.85 -21.89
C PRO A 104 -23.36 15.32 -21.79
N LEU A 105 -24.40 14.67 -22.29
CA LEU A 105 -24.35 13.23 -22.47
C LEU A 105 -23.30 12.87 -23.53
N PRO A 106 -22.57 11.74 -23.35
CA PRO A 106 -21.66 11.25 -24.39
C PRO A 106 -22.38 11.06 -25.72
N LYS A 107 -21.65 11.25 -26.83
CA LYS A 107 -22.21 11.12 -28.18
C LYS A 107 -22.82 9.73 -28.36
N GLY A 108 -24.11 9.68 -28.75
CA GLY A 108 -24.85 8.42 -28.95
C GLY A 108 -25.59 7.90 -27.71
N VAL A 109 -25.49 8.58 -26.56
CA VAL A 109 -26.23 8.21 -25.36
C VAL A 109 -27.62 8.85 -25.36
N SER A 110 -28.64 8.02 -25.17
CA SER A 110 -30.03 8.49 -25.05
C SER A 110 -30.26 9.27 -23.76
N ASN A 111 -31.14 10.27 -23.81
CA ASN A 111 -31.62 11.01 -22.63
C ASN A 111 -32.26 10.11 -21.55
N LEU A 112 -32.62 8.85 -21.89
CA LEU A 112 -33.10 7.85 -20.94
C LEU A 112 -32.01 7.34 -19.97
N ALA A 113 -30.72 7.56 -20.27
CA ALA A 113 -29.61 7.18 -19.40
C ALA A 113 -29.51 8.05 -18.14
N VAL A 114 -30.17 9.21 -18.12
CA VAL A 114 -30.27 10.05 -16.93
C VAL A 114 -31.39 9.50 -16.06
N GLY A 115 -31.01 8.89 -14.93
CA GLY A 115 -31.96 8.34 -13.96
C GLY A 115 -32.96 9.41 -13.51
N LYS A 116 -34.22 9.29 -13.95
CA LYS A 116 -35.30 10.10 -13.39
C LYS A 116 -35.61 9.57 -12.00
N SER A 117 -35.54 10.43 -11.00
CA SER A 117 -36.05 10.13 -9.66
C SER A 117 -37.56 9.90 -9.79
N ILE A 118 -38.00 8.64 -9.72
CA ILE A 118 -39.42 8.27 -9.76
C ILE A 118 -40.00 8.60 -8.38
N ARG A 119 -40.32 9.88 -8.15
CA ARG A 119 -40.99 10.38 -6.93
C ARG A 119 -42.47 10.02 -6.85
N ASN A 120 -42.97 9.16 -7.75
CA ASN A 120 -44.38 8.83 -7.88
C ASN A 120 -44.78 7.48 -7.24
N TYR A 121 -43.90 6.86 -6.46
CA TYR A 121 -44.34 5.76 -5.59
C TYR A 121 -44.98 6.36 -4.35
N SER A 122 -46.25 6.01 -4.10
CA SER A 122 -46.92 6.27 -2.83
C SER A 122 -46.30 5.39 -1.75
N GLU A 123 -45.15 5.81 -1.22
CA GLU A 123 -44.60 5.20 -0.02
C GLU A 123 -45.56 5.52 1.15
N PRO A 124 -46.01 4.53 1.92
CA PRO A 124 -46.86 4.79 3.06
C PRO A 124 -46.07 5.64 4.04
N SER A 125 -46.56 6.85 4.32
CA SER A 125 -45.91 7.73 5.29
C SER A 125 -45.86 7.05 6.67
N LEU A 126 -44.90 7.45 7.51
CA LEU A 126 -44.77 6.93 8.88
C LEU A 126 -46.10 6.96 9.67
N ALA A 127 -46.96 7.94 9.39
CA ALA A 127 -48.30 8.03 9.99
C ALA A 127 -49.23 6.86 9.59
N HIS A 128 -49.19 6.41 8.34
CA HIS A 128 -49.98 5.26 7.88
C HIS A 128 -49.52 3.96 8.55
N ILE A 129 -48.20 3.78 8.67
CA ILE A 129 -47.61 2.61 9.35
C ILE A 129 -47.97 2.63 10.84
N ALA A 130 -47.83 3.78 11.51
CA ALA A 130 -48.19 3.92 12.92
C ALA A 130 -49.68 3.67 13.17
N GLY A 131 -50.55 4.14 12.28
CA GLY A 131 -51.99 3.89 12.33
C GLY A 131 -52.32 2.39 12.26
N MET A 132 -51.75 1.66 11.31
CA MET A 132 -51.95 0.20 11.21
C MET A 132 -51.47 -0.54 12.46
N LEU A 133 -50.32 -0.13 13.03
CA LEU A 133 -49.79 -0.75 14.25
C LEU A 133 -50.68 -0.51 15.46
N LEU A 134 -51.24 0.70 15.62
CA LEU A 134 -52.16 1.01 16.71
C LEU A 134 -53.47 0.22 16.61
N VAL A 135 -54.00 0.05 15.39
CA VAL A 135 -55.20 -0.77 15.15
C VAL A 135 -54.92 -2.24 15.50
N ALA A 136 -53.78 -2.78 15.06
CA ALA A 136 -53.38 -4.15 15.39
C ALA A 136 -53.20 -4.33 16.91
N LEU A 137 -52.55 -3.37 17.58
CA LEU A 137 -52.35 -3.40 19.03
C LEU A 137 -53.68 -3.33 19.79
N GLY A 138 -54.60 -2.45 19.37
CA GLY A 138 -55.95 -2.35 19.92
C GLY A 138 -56.71 -3.67 19.79
N PHE A 139 -56.64 -4.32 18.63
CA PHE A 139 -57.27 -5.62 18.39
C PHE A 139 -56.69 -6.73 19.27
N VAL A 140 -55.35 -6.76 19.47
CA VAL A 140 -54.68 -7.70 20.38
C VAL A 140 -55.11 -7.47 21.83
N LEU A 141 -55.19 -6.22 22.28
CA LEU A 141 -55.60 -5.86 23.64
C LEU A 141 -57.08 -6.21 23.90
N LEU A 142 -57.96 -5.96 22.92
CA LEU A 142 -59.38 -6.35 22.98
C LEU A 142 -59.56 -7.87 23.08
N ARG A 143 -58.79 -8.65 22.30
CA ARG A 143 -58.78 -10.12 22.38
C ARG A 143 -58.20 -10.67 23.67
N ARG A 144 -57.28 -9.94 24.33
CA ARG A 144 -56.75 -10.33 25.64
C ARG A 144 -57.76 -10.07 26.75
N ARG A 145 -58.54 -8.98 26.68
CA ARG A 145 -59.59 -8.66 27.66
C ARG A 145 -60.76 -9.65 27.61
N SER A 146 -61.20 -10.08 26.43
CA SER A 146 -62.29 -11.06 26.31
C SER A 146 -61.93 -12.43 26.89
N LYS A 147 -60.65 -12.83 26.89
CA LYS A 147 -60.19 -14.07 27.53
C LYS A 147 -60.08 -14.00 29.06
N VAL A 148 -60.01 -12.81 29.65
CA VAL A 148 -59.89 -12.63 31.11
C VAL A 148 -61.27 -12.52 31.78
N SER A 149 -62.32 -12.14 31.04
CA SER A 149 -63.69 -12.03 31.55
C SER A 149 -64.51 -13.33 31.53
N MET A 150 -63.91 -14.46 31.10
CA MET A 150 -64.48 -15.81 31.21
C MET A 150 -63.61 -16.64 32.17
N ARG A 151 -63.58 -16.26 33.45
CA ARG A 151 -63.17 -17.08 34.58
C ARG A 151 -63.97 -16.69 35.81
#